data_AF-A0A9X0FEA9-F1
#
_entry.id   AF-A0A9X0FEA9-F1
#
_cell.length_a   1.000
_cell.length_b   1.000
_cell.length_c   1.000
_cell.angle_alpha   90.00
_cell.angle_beta   90.00
_cell.angle_gamma   90.00
#
_symmetry.space_group_name_H-M   'P 1'
#
loop_
_entity.id
_entity.type
_entity.pdbx_description
1 polymer ?
#
loop_
_entity_poly.entity_id
_entity_poly.type
_entity_poly.pdbx_seq_one_letter_code
_entity_poly.pdbx_strand_id
1 'polypeptide(L)'
;MRKVLSSAAVLSIITLAAAGCTNFDAAATSPVSDTCSAAIQTQNEAWSNPESSNEQLQEAELRGLQECKNIDEWSTAVSYNPGSMGYDVLSTEEAANLVYMACESGDAENLTPVCADAAGRGYLN
;
A
#
# COMPACT_ATOMS: atom_id res chain seq x y z
N MET A 1 -35.33 0.71 62.47
CA MET A 1 -36.07 -0.56 62.55
C MET A 1 -36.07 -1.23 61.18
N ARG A 2 -35.78 -2.53 61.15
CA ARG A 2 -35.78 -3.38 59.94
C ARG A 2 -37.19 -3.53 59.38
N LYS A 3 -37.33 -3.59 58.05
CA LYS A 3 -38.05 -4.67 57.35
C LYS A 3 -37.38 -4.92 56.00
N VAL A 4 -36.95 -6.16 55.86
CA VAL A 4 -36.34 -6.80 54.70
C VAL A 4 -37.42 -7.63 54.02
N LEU A 5 -37.27 -7.88 52.72
CA LEU A 5 -37.55 -9.10 51.95
C LEU A 5 -38.26 -8.73 50.64
N SER A 6 -37.55 -8.71 49.52
CA SER A 6 -37.03 -9.85 48.74
C SER A 6 -38.02 -10.23 47.65
N SER A 7 -37.61 -10.03 46.40
CA SER A 7 -37.97 -10.90 45.28
C SER A 7 -36.84 -10.81 44.27
N ALA A 8 -36.07 -11.89 44.23
CA ALA A 8 -35.06 -12.15 43.22
C ALA A 8 -35.73 -12.34 41.85
N ALA A 9 -35.09 -11.83 40.80
CA ALA A 9 -35.16 -12.42 39.47
C ALA A 9 -33.75 -12.37 38.88
N VAL A 10 -33.20 -13.57 38.75
CA VAL A 10 -31.97 -13.98 38.07
C VAL A 10 -32.10 -13.71 36.56
N LEU A 11 -30.96 -13.77 35.86
CA LEU A 11 -30.74 -13.86 34.40
C LEU A 11 -30.54 -12.50 33.70
N SER A 12 -29.54 -12.29 32.86
CA SER A 12 -28.42 -13.10 32.38
C SER A 12 -27.44 -12.14 31.71
N ILE A 13 -26.17 -12.52 31.70
CA ILE A 13 -25.10 -11.86 30.95
C ILE A 13 -25.52 -11.74 29.48
N ILE A 14 -25.63 -10.51 28.97
CA ILE A 14 -25.63 -10.24 27.53
C ILE A 14 -24.27 -9.65 27.19
N THR A 15 -23.30 -10.54 26.99
CA THR A 15 -22.19 -10.29 26.06
C THR A 15 -22.75 -10.45 24.66
N LEU A 16 -23.13 -9.35 24.02
CA LEU A 16 -23.37 -9.33 22.57
C LEU A 16 -22.39 -8.35 21.93
N ALA A 17 -21.36 -8.96 21.38
CA ALA A 17 -20.64 -8.63 20.15
C ALA A 17 -20.57 -7.16 19.73
N ALA A 18 -19.33 -6.67 19.68
CA ALA A 18 -18.92 -5.67 18.72
C ALA A 18 -19.36 -6.11 17.32
N ALA A 19 -20.40 -5.47 16.80
CA ALA A 19 -20.87 -5.64 15.44
C ALA A 19 -21.13 -4.23 14.90
N GLY A 20 -20.22 -3.76 14.04
CA GLY A 20 -20.36 -2.46 13.39
C GLY A 20 -19.15 -1.97 12.61
N CYS A 21 -17.94 -2.52 12.79
CA CYS A 21 -16.85 -2.34 11.82
C CYS A 21 -17.01 -3.36 10.69
N THR A 22 -18.13 -3.29 9.97
CA THR A 22 -18.32 -4.11 8.77
C THR A 22 -17.61 -3.43 7.60
N ASN A 23 -16.55 -4.09 7.15
CA ASN A 23 -16.02 -4.06 5.78
C ASN A 23 -15.15 -2.85 5.38
N PHE A 24 -14.04 -2.64 6.08
CA PHE A 24 -12.86 -1.99 5.50
C PHE A 24 -11.70 -2.97 5.24
N ASP A 25 -11.95 -4.29 5.35
CA ASP A 25 -10.94 -5.36 5.23
C ASP A 25 -11.14 -6.27 4.00
N ALA A 26 -12.03 -5.89 3.08
CA ALA A 26 -12.39 -6.73 1.93
C ALA A 26 -12.42 -5.97 0.59
N ALA A 27 -11.81 -4.78 0.53
CA ALA A 27 -11.49 -4.13 -0.74
C ALA A 27 -10.06 -4.52 -1.15
N ALA A 28 -9.94 -5.73 -1.71
CA ALA A 28 -8.87 -6.12 -2.64
C ALA A 28 -7.40 -5.90 -2.21
N THR A 29 -6.98 -6.36 -1.03
CA THR A 29 -5.54 -6.56 -0.79
C THR A 29 -5.10 -7.88 -1.43
N SER A 30 -4.76 -7.86 -2.72
CA SER A 30 -3.68 -8.78 -3.13
C SER A 30 -2.50 -8.48 -2.20
N PRO A 31 -2.01 -9.44 -1.40
CA PRO A 31 -0.89 -9.16 -0.51
C PRO A 31 0.28 -8.66 -1.36
N VAL A 32 0.83 -7.51 -0.96
CA VAL A 32 2.12 -7.03 -1.49
C VAL A 32 3.14 -8.10 -1.10
N SER A 33 3.84 -8.65 -2.09
CA SER A 33 4.89 -9.62 -1.89
C SER A 33 6.04 -9.02 -1.10
N ASP A 34 6.74 -9.86 -0.34
CA ASP A 34 7.88 -9.42 0.47
C ASP A 34 8.98 -8.77 -0.39
N THR A 35 9.18 -9.25 -1.63
CA THR A 35 10.15 -8.70 -2.58
C THR A 35 9.74 -7.31 -3.08
N CYS A 36 8.48 -7.13 -3.49
CA CYS A 36 7.95 -5.82 -3.87
C CYS A 36 8.00 -4.84 -2.70
N SER A 37 7.56 -5.25 -1.50
CA SER A 37 7.61 -4.40 -0.32
C SER A 37 9.04 -4.00 0.05
N ALA A 38 10.01 -4.92 -0.02
CA ALA A 38 11.40 -4.62 0.27
C ALA A 38 12.03 -3.69 -0.78
N ALA A 39 11.69 -3.87 -2.06
CA ALA A 39 12.15 -3.00 -3.13
C ALA A 39 11.64 -1.56 -2.96
N ILE A 40 10.34 -1.39 -2.70
CA ILE A 40 9.73 -0.07 -2.48
C ILE A 40 10.24 0.59 -1.19
N GLN A 41 10.49 -0.19 -0.13
CA GLN A 41 11.15 0.33 1.08
C GLN A 41 12.57 0.84 0.77
N THR A 42 13.34 0.10 -0.03
CA THR A 42 14.69 0.53 -0.45
C THR A 42 14.63 1.82 -1.28
N GLN A 43 13.65 1.94 -2.19
CA GLN A 43 13.41 3.16 -2.95
C GLN A 43 13.05 4.35 -2.04
N ASN A 44 12.19 4.14 -1.04
CA ASN A 44 11.85 5.15 -0.05
C ASN A 44 13.07 5.62 0.76
N GLU A 45 13.95 4.70 1.15
CA GLU A 45 15.21 5.03 1.83
C GLU A 45 16.16 5.84 0.95
N ALA A 46 16.27 5.47 -0.34
CA ALA A 46 17.09 6.20 -1.30
C ALA A 46 16.58 7.65 -1.47
N TRP A 47 15.27 7.84 -1.62
CA TRP A 47 14.65 9.17 -1.73
C TRP A 47 14.75 10.00 -0.45
N SER A 48 14.73 9.35 0.72
CA SER A 48 14.87 10.02 2.02
C SER A 48 16.30 10.42 2.35
N ASN A 49 17.29 9.86 1.65
CA ASN A 49 18.70 10.15 1.87
C ASN A 49 19.18 11.29 0.94
N PRO A 50 19.56 12.47 1.50
CA PRO A 50 20.02 13.61 0.68
C PRO A 50 21.37 13.37 0.00
N GLU A 51 22.10 12.31 0.35
CA GLU A 51 23.37 11.93 -0.28
C GLU A 51 23.21 10.90 -1.41
N SER A 52 22.00 10.40 -1.66
CA SER A 52 21.74 9.47 -2.76
C SER A 52 22.04 10.11 -4.12
N SER A 53 22.81 9.43 -4.96
CA SER A 53 23.02 9.86 -6.34
C SER A 53 21.79 9.57 -7.20
N ASN A 54 21.67 10.28 -8.34
CA ASN A 54 20.61 10.00 -9.31
C ASN A 54 20.64 8.55 -9.81
N GLU A 55 21.82 7.95 -9.93
CA GLU A 55 21.99 6.56 -10.34
C GLU A 55 21.41 5.60 -9.28
N GLN A 56 21.65 5.86 -7.99
CA GLN A 56 21.08 5.06 -6.90
C GLN A 56 19.56 5.18 -6.83
N LEU A 57 19.01 6.39 -7.06
CA LEU A 57 17.57 6.61 -7.13
C LEU A 57 16.96 5.82 -8.30
N GLN A 58 17.57 5.91 -9.49
CA GLN A 58 17.11 5.21 -10.68
C GLN A 58 17.19 3.68 -10.54
N GLU A 59 18.26 3.16 -9.95
CA GLU A 59 18.40 1.73 -9.66
C GLU A 59 17.32 1.23 -8.68
N ALA A 60 17.00 2.03 -7.66
CA ALA A 60 15.97 1.68 -6.69
C ALA A 60 14.56 1.75 -7.30
N GLU A 61 14.28 2.76 -8.12
CA GLU A 61 13.05 2.87 -8.91
C GLU A 61 12.87 1.67 -9.85
N LEU A 62 13.90 1.36 -10.66
CA LEU A 62 13.85 0.22 -11.57
C LEU A 62 13.63 -1.11 -10.82
N ARG A 63 14.24 -1.29 -9.65
CA ARG A 63 14.01 -2.47 -8.83
C ARG A 63 12.57 -2.55 -8.33
N GLY A 64 11.99 -1.43 -7.89
CA GLY A 64 10.57 -1.36 -7.51
C GLY A 64 9.65 -1.77 -8.66
N LEU A 65 9.96 -1.34 -9.88
CA LEU A 65 9.20 -1.69 -11.09
C LEU A 65 9.36 -3.17 -11.49
N GLN A 66 10.53 -3.77 -11.24
CA GLN A 66 10.85 -5.17 -11.57
C GLN A 66 10.27 -6.18 -10.58
N GLU A 67 10.40 -5.92 -9.29
CA GLU A 67 10.09 -6.89 -8.23
C GLU A 67 8.59 -6.94 -7.89
N CYS A 68 7.84 -5.88 -8.22
CA CYS A 68 6.39 -5.87 -8.13
C CYS A 68 5.78 -6.52 -9.38
N LYS A 69 4.73 -7.33 -9.18
CA LYS A 69 4.15 -8.16 -10.25
C LYS A 69 3.40 -7.36 -11.32
N ASN A 70 2.80 -6.23 -10.92
CA ASN A 70 1.90 -5.42 -11.74
C ASN A 70 1.61 -4.05 -11.08
N ILE A 71 0.86 -3.18 -11.76
CA ILE A 71 0.58 -1.82 -11.26
C ILE A 71 -0.22 -1.80 -9.96
N ASP A 72 -1.12 -2.76 -9.74
CA ASP A 72 -1.98 -2.79 -8.55
C ASP A 72 -1.15 -3.08 -7.29
N GLU A 73 -0.19 -4.01 -7.40
CA GLU A 73 0.73 -4.31 -6.31
C GLU A 73 1.70 -3.15 -6.04
N TRP A 74 2.29 -2.59 -7.09
CA TRP A 74 3.20 -1.46 -6.99
C TRP A 74 2.52 -0.24 -6.36
N SER A 75 1.33 0.14 -6.85
CA SER A 75 0.57 1.27 -6.32
C SER A 75 0.14 1.06 -4.87
N THR A 76 -0.23 -0.17 -4.49
CA THR A 76 -0.54 -0.52 -3.09
C THR A 76 0.72 -0.36 -2.22
N ALA A 77 1.86 -0.89 -2.65
CA ALA A 77 3.13 -0.81 -1.93
C ALA A 77 3.61 0.64 -1.77
N VAL A 78 3.50 1.45 -2.82
CA VAL A 78 3.81 2.88 -2.82
C VAL A 78 2.85 3.65 -1.91
N SER A 79 1.56 3.33 -1.89
CA SER A 79 0.61 4.00 -0.98
C SER A 79 0.92 3.76 0.50
N TYR A 80 1.56 2.63 0.83
CA TYR A 80 2.08 2.37 2.18
C TYR A 80 3.44 3.02 2.46
N ASN A 81 4.17 3.40 1.40
CA ASN A 81 5.51 4.00 1.48
C ASN A 81 5.60 5.23 0.55
N PRO A 82 4.78 6.27 0.76
CA PRO A 82 4.63 7.37 -0.20
C PRO A 82 5.92 8.16 -0.46
N GLY A 83 6.88 8.11 0.47
CA GLY A 83 8.19 8.73 0.30
C GLY A 83 9.06 8.07 -0.77
N SER A 84 8.72 6.86 -1.25
CA SER A 84 9.36 6.25 -2.43
C SER A 84 9.13 7.05 -3.72
N MET A 85 8.14 7.93 -3.73
CA MET A 85 7.84 8.85 -4.82
C MET A 85 8.08 10.32 -4.41
N GLY A 86 8.68 10.57 -3.23
CA GLY A 86 8.91 11.92 -2.71
C GLY A 86 7.66 12.60 -2.13
N TYR A 87 6.64 11.85 -1.73
CA TYR A 87 5.40 12.37 -1.13
C TYR A 87 5.23 11.93 0.33
N ASP A 88 4.53 12.72 1.13
CA ASP A 88 4.23 12.36 2.53
C ASP A 88 3.06 11.36 2.63
N VAL A 89 2.09 11.47 1.73
CA VAL A 89 0.87 10.65 1.69
C VAL A 89 0.45 10.46 0.25
N LEU A 90 0.07 9.23 -0.11
CA LEU A 90 -0.55 8.89 -1.39
C LEU A 90 -1.63 7.85 -1.14
N SER A 91 -2.79 8.03 -1.76
CA SER A 91 -3.73 6.93 -1.96
C SER A 91 -3.19 5.96 -3.03
N THR A 92 -3.70 4.73 -3.04
CA THR A 92 -3.36 3.75 -4.08
C THR A 92 -3.71 4.26 -5.48
N GLU A 93 -4.81 5.00 -5.63
CA GLU A 93 -5.20 5.60 -6.91
C GLU A 93 -4.23 6.71 -7.35
N GLU A 94 -3.83 7.60 -6.43
CA GLU A 94 -2.82 8.61 -6.73
C GLU A 94 -1.49 7.95 -7.09
N ALA A 95 -1.05 6.95 -6.33
CA ALA A 95 0.15 6.18 -6.62
C ALA A 95 0.09 5.57 -8.03
N ALA A 96 -1.00 4.88 -8.39
CA ALA A 96 -1.16 4.28 -9.72
C ALA A 96 -1.05 5.30 -10.87
N ASN A 97 -1.52 6.54 -10.68
CA ASN A 97 -1.38 7.60 -11.68
C ASN A 97 0.05 8.15 -11.80
N LEU A 98 0.90 7.97 -10.78
CA LEU A 98 2.30 8.39 -10.80
C LEU A 98 3.22 7.38 -11.49
N VAL A 99 2.71 6.19 -11.85
CA VAL A 99 3.51 5.13 -12.52
C VAL A 99 4.17 5.63 -13.81
N TYR A 100 3.55 6.59 -14.50
CA TYR A 100 4.09 7.20 -15.71
C TYR A 100 5.50 7.76 -15.50
N MET A 101 5.68 8.54 -14.43
CA MET A 101 6.98 9.17 -14.15
C MET A 101 8.04 8.12 -13.80
N ALA A 102 7.66 7.09 -13.03
CA ALA A 102 8.57 6.00 -12.69
C ALA A 102 8.99 5.19 -13.92
N CYS A 103 8.06 4.92 -14.84
CA CYS A 103 8.38 4.21 -16.08
C CYS A 103 9.24 5.07 -17.01
N GLU A 104 8.97 6.37 -17.17
CA GLU A 104 9.82 7.24 -17.99
C GLU A 104 11.27 7.36 -17.45
N SER A 105 11.44 7.39 -16.12
CA SER A 105 12.75 7.50 -15.50
C SER A 105 13.51 6.17 -15.49
N GLY A 106 12.85 5.06 -15.16
CA GLY A 106 13.50 3.77 -14.89
C GLY A 106 13.37 2.73 -15.99
N ASP A 107 12.32 2.78 -16.82
CA ASP A 107 11.95 1.72 -17.75
C ASP A 107 11.13 2.23 -18.95
N ALA A 108 11.70 3.16 -19.73
CA ALA A 108 10.99 3.83 -20.83
C ALA A 108 10.54 2.89 -21.96
N GLU A 109 11.11 1.68 -22.04
CA GLU A 109 10.74 0.64 -23.02
C GLU A 109 9.64 -0.30 -22.48
N ASN A 110 9.13 -0.06 -21.26
CA ASN A 110 8.07 -0.82 -20.60
C ASN A 110 8.40 -2.32 -20.46
N LEU A 111 9.64 -2.66 -20.11
CA LEU A 111 10.12 -4.03 -20.02
C LEU A 111 9.84 -4.68 -18.67
N THR A 112 9.63 -3.89 -17.63
CA THR A 112 9.29 -4.36 -16.29
C THR A 112 7.82 -4.77 -16.21
N PRO A 113 7.46 -5.70 -15.30
CA PRO A 113 6.08 -6.14 -15.16
C PRO A 113 5.11 -5.00 -14.85
N VAL A 114 5.53 -4.03 -14.02
CA VAL A 114 4.72 -2.86 -13.66
C VAL A 114 4.46 -1.97 -14.88
N CYS A 115 5.50 -1.58 -15.62
CA CYS A 115 5.33 -0.70 -16.78
C CYS A 115 4.62 -1.39 -17.95
N ALA A 116 4.86 -2.69 -18.16
CA ALA A 116 4.12 -3.48 -19.14
C ALA A 116 2.61 -3.54 -18.82
N ASP A 117 2.24 -3.78 -17.56
CA ASP A 117 0.84 -3.77 -17.13
C ASP A 117 0.23 -2.37 -17.21
N ALA A 118 0.97 -1.33 -16.81
CA ALA A 118 0.53 0.06 -16.91
C ALA A 118 0.28 0.49 -18.37
N ALA A 119 1.17 0.13 -19.30
CA ALA A 119 0.98 0.33 -20.74
C ALA A 119 -0.24 -0.43 -21.26
N GLY A 120 -0.41 -1.70 -20.87
CA GLY A 120 -1.56 -2.52 -21.25
C GLY A 120 -2.91 -1.94 -20.78
N ARG A 121 -2.90 -1.15 -19.70
CA ARG A 121 -4.05 -0.43 -19.15
C ARG A 121 -4.22 0.99 -19.70
N GLY A 122 -3.25 1.49 -20.47
CA GLY A 122 -3.29 2.82 -21.09
C GLY A 122 -2.85 3.97 -20.19
N TYR A 123 -2.04 3.71 -19.16
CA TYR A 123 -1.50 4.74 -18.27
C TYR A 123 -0.22 5.42 -18.79
N LEU A 124 0.43 4.85 -19.82
CA LEU A 124 1.76 5.27 -20.29
C LEU A 124 1.76 5.97 -21.67
N ASN A 125 0.72 6.74 -22.00
CA ASN A 125 0.54 7.35 -23.32
C ASN A 125 1.47 8.54 -23.60
#